data_AF-A0A2K1IY43-F1
#
_entry.id   AF-A0A2K1IY43-F1
#
_cell.length_a   1.000
_cell.length_b   1.000
_cell.length_c   1.000
_cell.angle_alpha   90.00
_cell.angle_beta   90.00
_cell.angle_gamma   90.00
#
_symmetry.space_group_name_H-M   'P 1'
#
loop_
_entity.id
_entity.type
_entity.pdbx_description
1 polymer ?
#
loop_
_entity_poly.entity_id
_entity_poly.type
_entity_poly.pdbx_seq_one_letter_code
_entity_poly.pdbx_strand_id
1 'polypeptide(L)'
;MRVVESFKSISKKIKEFIVSMANELNEIVTIFKREIDNKIILFLILNDVFRVFYKIPLINVRVIILDQELYKDIDKVNRLSFSTNKGYLILPLLVDIFKEIFDEIKSFDILFYGDLTKRCK
;
A
#
# COMPACT_ATOMS: atom_id res chain seq x y z
N MET A 1 6.00 -16.50 23.02
CA MET A 1 4.66 -16.94 23.45
C MET A 1 4.02 -15.84 24.31
N ARG A 2 3.50 -14.77 23.69
CA ARG A 2 2.94 -13.61 24.41
C ARG A 2 1.75 -12.95 23.69
N VAL A 3 1.27 -13.56 22.60
CA VAL A 3 0.15 -13.07 21.78
C VAL A 3 -1.19 -13.64 22.24
N VAL A 4 -1.20 -14.79 22.93
CA VAL A 4 -2.43 -15.52 23.25
C VAL A 4 -3.19 -14.90 24.44
N GLU A 5 -2.51 -14.19 25.34
CA GLU A 5 -3.13 -13.68 26.58
C GLU A 5 -3.97 -12.41 26.38
N SER A 6 -3.75 -11.65 25.30
CA SER A 6 -4.50 -10.41 25.00
C SER A 6 -5.90 -10.63 24.38
N PHE A 7 -6.29 -11.87 24.07
CA PHE A 7 -7.57 -12.17 23.40
C PHE A 7 -8.76 -12.49 24.34
N LYS A 8 -8.53 -12.53 25.65
CA LYS A 8 -9.59 -12.86 26.64
C LYS A 8 -10.67 -11.79 26.77
N SER A 9 -10.41 -10.55 26.37
CA SER A 9 -11.33 -9.40 26.49
C SER A 9 -12.00 -8.96 25.18
N ILE A 10 -11.82 -9.70 24.08
CA ILE A 10 -12.32 -9.29 22.76
C ILE A 10 -13.76 -9.81 22.56
N SER A 11 -14.67 -8.91 22.16
CA SER A 11 -16.07 -9.23 21.94
C SER A 11 -16.25 -10.32 20.88
N LYS A 12 -17.30 -11.15 21.02
CA LYS A 12 -17.60 -12.26 20.10
C LYS A 12 -17.62 -11.81 18.64
N LYS A 13 -18.23 -10.65 18.36
CA LYS A 13 -18.32 -10.05 17.02
C LYS A 13 -16.95 -9.72 16.41
N ILE A 14 -16.00 -9.24 17.21
CA ILE A 14 -14.64 -8.95 16.73
C ILE A 14 -13.88 -10.25 16.45
N LYS A 15 -14.08 -11.29 17.28
CA LYS A 15 -13.48 -12.62 17.02
C LYS A 15 -13.98 -13.20 15.70
N GLU A 16 -15.29 -13.16 15.46
CA GLU A 16 -15.91 -13.62 14.21
C GLU A 16 -15.38 -12.84 13.00
N PHE A 17 -15.24 -11.52 13.12
CA PHE A 17 -14.66 -10.68 12.08
C PHE A 17 -13.19 -11.06 11.76
N ILE A 18 -12.36 -11.26 12.79
CA ILE A 18 -10.96 -11.67 12.61
C ILE A 18 -10.86 -13.02 11.92
N VAL A 19 -11.71 -13.97 12.31
CA VAL A 19 -11.77 -15.30 11.67
C VAL A 19 -12.21 -15.19 10.21
N SER A 20 -13.21 -14.36 9.90
CA SER A 20 -13.63 -14.10 8.51
C SER A 20 -12.48 -13.57 7.65
N MET A 21 -11.78 -12.56 8.15
CA MET A 21 -10.61 -12.01 7.45
C MET A 21 -9.51 -13.06 7.23
N ALA A 22 -9.25 -13.92 8.21
CA ALA A 22 -8.24 -14.97 8.07
C ALA A 22 -8.60 -15.99 6.98
N ASN A 23 -9.88 -16.31 6.83
CA ASN A 23 -10.37 -17.20 5.78
C ASN A 23 -10.22 -16.57 4.39
N GLU A 24 -10.61 -15.31 4.23
CA GLU A 24 -10.43 -14.55 2.98
C GLU A 24 -8.94 -14.47 2.58
N LEU A 25 -8.05 -14.22 3.54
CA LEU A 25 -6.60 -14.23 3.29
C LEU A 25 -6.10 -15.60 2.83
N ASN A 26 -6.62 -16.70 3.38
CA ASN A 26 -6.26 -18.05 2.94
C ASN A 26 -6.70 -18.33 1.51
N GLU A 27 -7.89 -17.88 1.11
CA GLU A 27 -8.34 -18.01 -0.29
C GLU A 27 -7.44 -17.23 -1.23
N ILE A 28 -7.11 -15.97 -0.89
CA ILE A 28 -6.17 -15.14 -1.66
C ILE A 28 -4.83 -15.86 -1.80
N VAL A 29 -4.24 -16.33 -0.69
CA VAL A 29 -2.95 -17.05 -0.72
C VAL A 29 -3.03 -18.30 -1.61
N THR A 30 -4.16 -19.02 -1.60
CA THR A 30 -4.36 -20.21 -2.42
C THR A 30 -4.41 -19.86 -3.91
N ILE A 31 -5.12 -18.81 -4.29
CA ILE A 31 -5.15 -18.29 -5.67
C ILE A 31 -3.73 -17.90 -6.09
N PHE A 32 -3.03 -17.12 -5.27
CA PHE A 32 -1.67 -16.67 -5.56
C PHE A 32 -0.71 -17.84 -5.81
N LYS A 33 -0.76 -18.90 -4.99
CA LYS A 33 0.07 -20.11 -5.20
C LYS A 33 -0.19 -20.75 -6.56
N ARG A 34 -1.45 -20.90 -6.95
CA ARG A 34 -1.84 -21.46 -8.25
C ARG A 34 -1.32 -20.61 -9.42
N GLU A 35 -1.44 -19.29 -9.34
CA GLU A 35 -0.98 -18.39 -10.41
C GLU A 35 0.55 -18.39 -10.57
N ILE A 36 1.30 -18.54 -9.46
CA ILE A 36 2.77 -18.69 -9.48
C ILE A 36 3.18 -20.00 -10.18
N ASP A 37 2.52 -21.11 -9.84
CA ASP A 37 2.80 -22.42 -10.44
C ASP A 37 2.51 -22.42 -11.96
N ASN A 38 1.51 -21.64 -12.38
CA ASN A 38 1.18 -21.40 -13.79
C ASN A 38 2.14 -20.43 -14.51
N LYS A 39 3.22 -19.96 -13.86
CA LYS A 39 4.23 -19.03 -14.39
C LYS A 39 3.68 -17.70 -14.91
N ILE A 40 2.50 -17.29 -14.45
CA ILE A 40 2.01 -15.93 -14.68
C ILE A 40 2.92 -15.01 -13.87
N ILE A 41 3.50 -14.01 -14.54
CA ILE A 41 4.56 -13.11 -14.05
C ILE A 41 4.08 -12.35 -12.80
N LEU A 42 4.21 -12.97 -11.63
CA LEU A 42 3.73 -12.44 -10.34
C LEU A 42 4.87 -12.26 -9.33
N PHE A 43 6.03 -12.89 -9.57
CA PHE A 43 7.09 -13.01 -8.57
C PHE A 43 7.74 -11.67 -8.19
N LEU A 44 7.89 -10.75 -9.16
CA LEU A 44 8.36 -9.40 -8.88
C LEU A 44 7.32 -8.59 -8.08
N ILE A 45 6.02 -8.94 -8.18
CA ILE A 45 4.93 -8.23 -7.52
C ILE A 45 4.92 -8.52 -6.01
N LEU A 46 5.17 -9.76 -5.60
CA LEU A 46 5.03 -10.20 -4.21
C LEU A 46 5.99 -9.53 -3.23
N ASN A 47 7.26 -9.36 -3.59
CA ASN A 47 8.25 -8.76 -2.68
C ASN A 47 7.94 -7.29 -2.37
N ASP A 48 7.42 -6.51 -3.33
CA ASP A 48 7.08 -5.11 -3.03
C ASP A 48 5.63 -4.87 -2.59
N VAL A 49 4.71 -5.85 -2.68
CA VAL A 49 3.34 -5.72 -2.14
C VAL A 49 3.37 -5.37 -0.65
N PHE A 50 4.32 -5.95 0.09
CA PHE A 50 4.46 -5.68 1.53
C PHE A 50 5.47 -4.58 1.86
N ARG A 51 6.07 -3.93 0.86
CA ARG A 51 7.15 -2.94 1.05
C ARG A 51 6.79 -1.82 2.01
N VAL A 52 5.54 -1.36 1.95
CA VAL A 52 5.04 -0.26 2.80
C VAL A 52 5.04 -0.66 4.28
N PHE A 53 4.62 -1.88 4.58
CA PHE A 53 4.60 -2.40 5.96
C PHE A 53 6.00 -2.55 6.55
N TYR A 54 7.02 -2.81 5.71
CA TYR A 54 8.42 -2.83 6.15
C TYR A 54 9.02 -1.43 6.31
N LYS A 55 8.59 -0.46 5.48
CA LYS A 55 9.11 0.91 5.51
C LYS A 55 8.52 1.77 6.62
N ILE A 56 7.25 1.56 6.97
CA ILE A 56 6.52 2.44 7.88
C ILE A 56 6.00 1.58 9.04
N PRO A 57 6.62 1.66 10.23
CA PRO A 57 6.08 1.01 11.42
C PRO A 57 4.65 1.48 11.67
N LEU A 58 3.73 0.55 11.94
CA LEU A 58 2.31 0.85 12.13
C LEU A 58 2.06 1.96 13.17
N ILE A 59 2.88 1.98 14.23
CA ILE A 59 2.83 2.99 15.30
C ILE A 59 3.09 4.43 14.80
N ASN A 60 3.76 4.60 13.66
CA ASN A 60 4.07 5.90 13.07
C ASN A 60 3.05 6.31 11.98
N VAL A 61 2.10 5.43 11.62
CA VAL A 61 1.12 5.71 10.57
C VAL A 61 0.10 6.74 11.08
N ARG A 62 -0.01 7.86 10.37
CA ARG A 62 -0.98 8.94 10.67
C ARG A 62 -2.08 9.06 9.62
N VAL A 63 -1.73 8.81 8.36
CA VAL A 63 -2.61 8.94 7.21
C VAL A 63 -2.36 7.73 6.30
N ILE A 64 -3.44 7.16 5.77
CA ILE A 64 -3.41 6.09 4.78
C ILE A 64 -4.03 6.62 3.50
N ILE A 65 -3.29 6.55 2.40
CA ILE A 65 -3.76 6.93 1.06
C ILE A 65 -3.83 5.65 0.23
N LEU A 66 -5.04 5.29 -0.20
CA LEU A 66 -5.31 4.10 -1.00
C LEU A 66 -5.50 4.48 -2.46
N ASP A 67 -4.96 3.66 -3.34
CA ASP A 67 -5.08 3.77 -4.79
C ASP A 67 -5.61 2.44 -5.34
N GLN A 68 -6.47 2.51 -6.35
CA GLN A 68 -7.05 1.36 -7.02
C GLN A 68 -6.35 1.04 -8.35
N GLU A 69 -5.43 1.89 -8.83
CA GLU A 69 -4.80 1.73 -10.14
C GLU A 69 -3.67 0.69 -10.16
N LEU A 70 -3.74 -0.17 -11.17
CA LEU A 70 -2.65 -1.06 -11.57
C LEU A 70 -1.76 -0.32 -12.57
N TYR A 71 -0.66 0.25 -12.07
CA TYR A 71 0.33 0.92 -12.90
C TYR A 71 0.88 -0.01 -13.98
N LYS A 72 0.63 0.32 -15.25
CA LYS A 72 1.13 -0.44 -16.42
C LYS A 72 2.65 -0.34 -16.56
N ASP A 73 3.23 0.78 -16.12
CA ASP A 73 4.65 1.07 -16.18
C ASP A 73 5.36 0.67 -14.87
N ILE A 74 5.44 -0.64 -14.62
CA ILE A 74 5.95 -1.21 -13.36
C ILE A 74 7.35 -0.69 -13.00
N ASP A 75 8.22 -0.48 -14.00
CA ASP A 75 9.59 0.02 -13.79
C ASP A 75 9.65 1.48 -13.31
N LYS A 76 8.61 2.26 -13.62
CA LYS A 76 8.54 3.68 -13.26
C LYS A 76 8.03 3.89 -11.85
N VAL A 77 7.29 2.95 -11.28
CA VAL A 77 6.65 3.10 -9.97
C VAL A 77 7.43 2.43 -8.85
N ASN A 78 7.42 3.05 -7.67
CA ASN A 78 8.10 2.51 -6.50
C ASN A 78 7.16 1.73 -5.57
N ARG A 79 5.91 1.49 -6.02
CA ARG A 79 4.81 0.81 -5.32
C ARG A 79 4.32 1.51 -4.04
N LEU A 80 4.55 2.81 -3.93
CA LEU A 80 3.78 3.69 -3.05
C LEU A 80 2.68 4.34 -3.90
N SER A 81 1.46 4.48 -3.35
CA SER A 81 0.32 5.10 -4.05
C SER A 81 0.74 6.43 -4.68
N PHE A 82 0.46 6.60 -5.97
CA PHE A 82 0.79 7.77 -6.81
C PHE A 82 2.28 8.07 -7.01
N SER A 83 3.20 7.28 -6.42
CA SER A 83 4.62 7.61 -6.41
C SER A 83 5.41 6.91 -7.51
N THR A 84 6.30 7.67 -8.14
CA THR A 84 7.30 7.15 -9.10
C THR A 84 8.67 6.95 -8.45
N ASN A 85 9.53 6.18 -9.12
CA ASN A 85 10.94 6.06 -8.80
C ASN A 85 11.64 7.40 -9.04
N LYS A 86 12.68 7.68 -8.25
CA LYS A 86 13.48 8.90 -8.40
C LYS A 86 14.03 9.00 -9.84
N GLY A 87 13.89 10.17 -10.45
CA GLY A 87 14.35 10.44 -11.81
C GLY A 87 13.33 10.13 -12.91
N TYR A 88 12.20 9.48 -12.58
CA TYR A 88 11.08 9.37 -13.49
C TYR A 88 10.16 10.59 -13.42
N LEU A 89 9.43 10.82 -14.51
CA LEU A 89 8.43 11.88 -14.58
C LEU A 89 7.34 11.69 -13.54
N ILE A 90 6.76 12.80 -13.10
CA ILE A 90 5.57 12.81 -12.26
C ILE A 90 4.37 12.27 -13.05
N LEU A 91 3.50 11.51 -12.39
CA LEU A 91 2.26 11.03 -13.00
C LEU A 91 1.26 12.18 -13.17
N PRO A 92 0.52 12.27 -14.29
CA PRO A 92 -0.50 13.29 -14.49
C PRO A 92 -1.51 13.34 -13.33
N LEU A 93 -1.94 12.17 -12.84
CA LEU A 93 -2.85 12.06 -11.70
C LEU A 93 -2.28 12.70 -10.42
N LEU A 94 -0.97 12.53 -10.15
CA LEU A 94 -0.33 13.15 -8.98
C LEU A 94 -0.22 14.68 -9.14
N VAL A 95 -0.05 15.18 -10.37
CA VAL A 95 -0.07 16.63 -10.64
C VAL A 95 -1.43 17.21 -10.27
N ASP A 96 -2.52 16.53 -10.63
CA ASP A 96 -3.87 17.01 -10.33
C ASP A 96 -4.16 16.96 -8.82
N ILE A 97 -3.72 15.93 -8.11
CA ILE A 97 -3.76 15.88 -6.63
C ILE A 97 -3.02 17.07 -6.01
N PHE A 98 -1.83 17.42 -6.52
CA PHE A 98 -1.08 18.57 -6.00
C PHE A 98 -1.75 19.91 -6.28
N LYS A 99 -2.46 20.06 -7.40
CA LYS A 99 -3.26 21.26 -7.67
C LYS A 99 -4.41 21.38 -6.69
N GLU A 100 -5.12 20.28 -6.41
CA GLU A 100 -6.22 20.26 -5.45
C GLU A 100 -5.73 20.62 -4.04
N ILE A 101 -4.61 20.03 -3.60
CA ILE A 101 -3.98 20.38 -2.32
C ILE A 101 -3.54 21.85 -2.30
N PHE A 102 -2.97 22.37 -3.38
CA PHE A 102 -2.59 23.79 -3.47
C PHE A 102 -3.80 24.72 -3.37
N ASP A 103 -4.92 24.33 -3.97
CA ASP A 103 -6.14 25.11 -3.93
C ASP A 103 -6.77 25.19 -2.54
N GLU A 104 -6.69 24.10 -1.77
CA GLU A 104 -7.11 24.08 -0.37
C GLU A 104 -6.07 24.70 0.59
N ILE A 105 -4.79 24.48 0.33
CA ILE A 105 -3.66 24.86 1.18
C ILE A 105 -2.70 25.71 0.37
N LYS A 106 -2.95 27.02 0.32
CA LYS A 106 -2.16 27.98 -0.49
C LYS A 106 -0.67 28.07 -0.11
N SER A 107 -0.28 27.59 1.07
CA SER A 107 1.13 27.48 1.50
C SER A 107 1.82 26.19 1.05
N PHE A 108 1.13 25.30 0.35
CA PHE A 108 1.70 24.09 -0.21
C PHE A 108 2.52 24.41 -1.47
N ASP A 109 3.77 23.97 -1.53
CA ASP A 109 4.56 24.08 -2.75
C ASP A 109 4.25 22.90 -3.68
N ILE A 110 3.77 23.19 -4.90
CA ILE A 110 3.55 22.18 -5.94
C ILE A 110 4.89 21.51 -6.25
N LEU A 111 4.93 20.19 -6.12
CA LEU A 111 6.13 19.40 -6.43
C LEU A 111 6.13 19.00 -7.90
N PHE A 112 7.31 19.13 -8.53
CA PHE A 112 7.53 18.72 -9.93
C PHE A 112 8.21 17.36 -10.07
N TYR A 113 8.24 16.57 -8.98
CA TYR A 113 8.81 15.23 -8.96
C TYR A 113 7.80 14.23 -8.39
N GLY A 114 7.83 13.00 -8.87
CA GLY A 114 6.88 11.95 -8.46
C GLY A 114 7.34 11.03 -7.33
N ASP A 115 8.58 11.14 -6.83
CA ASP A 115 9.04 10.31 -5.71
C ASP A 115 8.56 10.85 -4.35
N LEU A 116 7.57 10.17 -3.78
CA LEU A 116 6.94 10.49 -2.50
C LEU A 116 7.59 9.78 -1.31
N THR A 117 8.71 9.06 -1.49
CA THR A 117 9.35 8.27 -0.40
C THR A 117 9.64 9.10 0.85
N LYS A 118 9.90 10.41 0.70
CA LYS A 118 10.13 11.32 1.84
C LYS A 118 8.89 11.54 2.71
N ARG A 119 7.68 11.38 2.18
CA ARG A 119 6.41 11.55 2.88
C ARG A 119 6.02 10.34 3.73
N CYS A 120 6.72 9.21 3.54
CA CYS A 120 6.54 7.98 4.29
C CYS A 120 7.42 7.89 5.56
N LYS A 121 8.01 9.00 6.01
CA LYS A 121 8.90 9.07 7.16
C LYS A 121 8.22 9.69 8.37
#